data_AF-A0A2H9I033-F1
#
_entry.id   AF-A0A2H9I033-F1
#
_cell.length_a   1.000
_cell.length_b   1.000
_cell.length_c   1.000
_cell.angle_alpha   90.00
_cell.angle_beta   90.00
_cell.angle_gamma   90.00
#
_symmetry.space_group_name_H-M   'P 1'
#
loop_
_entity.id
_entity.type
_entity.pdbx_description
1 polymer ?
#
loop_
_entity_poly.entity_id
_entity_poly.type
_entity_poly.pdbx_seq_one_letter_code
_entity_poly.pdbx_strand_id
1 'polypeptide(L)'
;MGRFKLTTRKLAFTSVFAALSAVVAEFIPGIPIIGAQGSIKFDAALAPIWGIVLGPNLGFLAALIGGLAAAGTNLLSVLTSFCTAISAYVAGALTQNELRLGSVKLRGWIVGSLILLILILGWYSTPVGREALFYPVLQTAGFLMSLIFRGWISRNFMESGKKALLSICIASYCGIVADHMLGNLIYLSMFPSLTAILFMSVLPISTVERTLLTLIATVIGSSLVVSLRLARLFPREMEGQGR
;
A
#
# COMPACT_ATOMS: atom_id res chain seq x y z
N MET A 1 12.82 2.43 27.28
CA MET A 1 11.62 2.48 26.42
C MET A 1 11.54 3.83 25.73
N GLY A 2 11.83 3.91 24.42
CA GLY A 2 11.56 5.13 23.65
C GLY A 2 10.05 5.26 23.44
N ARG A 3 9.39 6.15 24.20
CA ARG A 3 7.96 6.44 24.03
C ARG A 3 7.67 6.80 22.57
N PHE A 4 6.70 6.14 21.96
CA PHE A 4 6.07 6.61 20.73
C PHE A 4 5.46 7.98 21.03
N LYS A 5 6.18 9.06 20.71
CA LYS A 5 5.70 10.43 20.91
C LYS A 5 4.77 10.77 19.75
N LEU A 6 3.48 10.50 19.94
CA LEU A 6 2.44 10.99 19.06
C LEU A 6 2.20 12.47 19.38
N THR A 7 2.43 13.34 18.40
CA THR A 7 2.12 14.77 18.53
C THR A 7 0.67 15.00 18.14
N THR A 8 0.03 16.05 18.68
CA THR A 8 -1.33 16.47 18.27
C THR A 8 -1.43 16.64 16.75
N ARG A 9 -0.34 17.10 16.12
CA ARG A 9 -0.24 17.22 14.67
C ARG A 9 -0.31 15.86 13.96
N LYS A 10 0.48 14.87 14.38
CA LYS A 10 0.45 13.52 13.81
C LYS A 10 -0.92 12.88 13.96
N LEU A 11 -1.56 13.09 15.11
CA LEU A 11 -2.93 12.66 15.34
C LEU A 11 -3.89 13.33 14.35
N ALA A 12 -3.87 14.66 14.23
CA ALA A 12 -4.73 15.41 13.31
C ALA A 12 -4.58 14.96 11.85
N PHE A 13 -3.34 14.84 11.34
CA PHE A 13 -3.10 14.35 9.98
C PHE A 13 -3.58 12.91 9.79
N THR A 14 -3.33 12.03 10.77
CA THR A 14 -3.81 10.65 10.69
C THR A 14 -5.35 10.60 10.66
N SER A 15 -6.02 11.41 11.48
CA SER A 15 -7.49 11.51 11.49
C SER A 15 -8.06 12.04 10.18
N VAL A 16 -7.47 13.11 9.61
CA VAL A 16 -7.91 13.68 8.33
C VAL A 16 -7.74 12.68 7.19
N PHE A 17 -6.60 11.98 7.14
CA PHE A 17 -6.33 10.99 6.10
C PHE A 17 -7.19 9.74 6.26
N ALA A 18 -7.48 9.32 7.50
CA ALA A 18 -8.43 8.24 7.76
C ALA A 18 -9.85 8.59 7.30
N ALA A 19 -10.31 9.81 7.61
CA ALA A 19 -11.61 10.30 7.14
C ALA A 19 -11.65 10.40 5.61
N LEU A 20 -10.58 10.89 4.98
CA LEU A 20 -10.47 10.94 3.52
C LEU A 20 -10.52 9.54 2.90
N SER A 21 -9.81 8.56 3.48
CA SER A 21 -9.85 7.17 3.03
C SER A 21 -11.27 6.58 3.15
N ALA A 22 -11.97 6.82 4.25
CA ALA A 22 -13.37 6.40 4.41
C ALA A 22 -14.29 7.03 3.35
N VAL A 23 -14.20 8.36 3.18
CA VAL A 23 -15.02 9.10 2.21
C VAL A 23 -14.75 8.62 0.78
N VAL A 24 -13.49 8.42 0.42
CA VAL A 24 -13.13 7.89 -0.90
C VAL A 24 -13.67 6.47 -1.09
N ALA A 25 -13.55 5.62 -0.08
CA ALA A 25 -14.00 4.24 -0.14
C ALA A 25 -15.53 4.09 -0.25
N GLU A 26 -16.30 5.07 0.26
CA GLU A 26 -17.77 5.02 0.30
C GLU A 26 -18.43 5.83 -0.84
N PHE A 27 -17.91 7.02 -1.15
CA PHE A 27 -18.60 7.96 -2.04
C PHE A 27 -17.99 8.07 -3.44
N ILE A 28 -16.74 7.62 -3.66
CA ILE A 28 -16.14 7.64 -5.00
C ILE A 28 -16.42 6.31 -5.69
N PRO A 29 -17.03 6.33 -6.91
CA PRO A 29 -17.27 5.11 -7.67
C PRO A 29 -15.98 4.30 -7.85
N GLY A 30 -16.07 3.01 -7.59
CA GLY A 30 -14.98 2.07 -7.83
C GLY A 30 -14.68 1.92 -9.33
N ILE A 31 -13.52 1.37 -9.63
CA ILE A 31 -13.14 1.00 -11.00
C ILE A 31 -13.81 -0.34 -11.31
N PRO A 32 -14.66 -0.45 -12.35
CA PRO A 32 -15.31 -1.71 -12.70
C PRO A 32 -14.29 -2.82 -12.98
N ILE A 33 -14.53 -4.02 -12.47
CA ILE A 33 -13.67 -5.17 -12.76
C ILE A 33 -13.94 -5.61 -14.20
N ILE A 34 -12.90 -5.69 -15.02
CA ILE A 34 -13.05 -6.13 -16.41
C ILE A 34 -13.33 -7.63 -16.42
N GLY A 35 -14.46 -8.04 -17.00
CA GLY A 35 -14.81 -9.47 -17.15
C GLY A 35 -15.38 -10.15 -15.90
N ALA A 36 -15.73 -9.39 -14.85
CA ALA A 36 -16.45 -9.92 -13.68
C ALA A 36 -17.46 -8.90 -13.13
N GLN A 37 -18.36 -9.34 -12.25
CA GLN A 37 -19.24 -8.44 -11.52
C GLN A 37 -18.49 -7.85 -10.31
N GLY A 38 -18.68 -6.53 -10.08
CA GLY A 38 -18.09 -5.82 -8.96
C GLY A 38 -17.20 -4.65 -9.39
N SER A 39 -16.65 -3.95 -8.41
CA SER A 39 -15.72 -2.84 -8.62
C SER A 39 -14.61 -2.85 -7.60
N ILE A 40 -13.42 -2.45 -8.01
CA ILE A 40 -12.29 -2.19 -7.13
C ILE A 40 -12.54 -0.83 -6.49
N LYS A 41 -12.57 -0.77 -5.15
CA LYS A 41 -12.72 0.51 -4.45
C LYS A 41 -11.61 1.47 -4.87
N PHE A 42 -11.98 2.72 -5.18
CA PHE A 42 -11.02 3.74 -5.61
C PHE A 42 -9.93 3.98 -4.55
N ASP A 43 -10.25 3.79 -3.27
CA ASP A 43 -9.30 3.87 -2.15
C ASP A 43 -8.11 2.91 -2.30
N ALA A 44 -8.24 1.79 -3.02
CA ALA A 44 -7.11 0.89 -3.30
C ALA A 44 -5.99 1.57 -4.11
N ALA A 45 -6.33 2.55 -4.96
CA ALA A 45 -5.33 3.36 -5.67
C ALA A 45 -4.65 4.39 -4.75
N LEU A 46 -5.37 4.87 -3.72
CA LEU A 46 -4.87 5.93 -2.83
C LEU A 46 -4.14 5.38 -1.61
N ALA A 47 -4.43 4.13 -1.22
CA ALA A 47 -3.87 3.49 -0.04
C ALA A 47 -2.32 3.63 0.10
N PRO A 48 -1.50 3.42 -0.95
CA PRO A 48 -0.06 3.63 -0.85
C PRO A 48 0.32 5.07 -0.47
N ILE A 49 -0.47 6.06 -0.89
CA ILE A 49 -0.21 7.49 -0.68
C ILE A 49 -0.32 7.83 0.81
N TRP A 50 -1.28 7.24 1.53
CA TRP A 50 -1.41 7.39 2.99
C TRP A 50 -0.11 7.00 3.69
N GLY A 51 0.45 5.88 3.25
CA GLY A 51 1.78 5.40 3.60
C GLY A 51 2.87 6.43 3.33
N ILE A 52 3.01 6.83 2.06
CA ILE A 52 4.06 7.73 1.55
C ILE A 52 4.04 9.09 2.28
N VAL A 53 2.86 9.62 2.61
CA VAL A 53 2.72 10.91 3.28
C VAL A 53 2.96 10.80 4.79
N LEU A 54 2.32 9.85 5.47
CA LEU A 54 2.29 9.80 6.94
C LEU A 54 3.42 8.97 7.57
N GLY A 55 4.00 8.05 6.81
CA GLY A 55 4.86 7.01 7.38
C GLY A 55 4.18 5.65 7.30
N PRO A 56 4.94 4.55 7.42
CA PRO A 56 4.40 3.20 7.39
C PRO A 56 3.34 2.98 8.49
N ASN A 57 3.64 3.35 9.74
CA ASN A 57 2.75 3.08 10.87
C ASN A 57 1.47 3.95 10.85
N LEU A 58 1.62 5.27 10.66
CA LEU A 58 0.46 6.18 10.66
C LEU A 58 -0.34 6.08 9.36
N GLY A 59 0.31 5.80 8.23
CA GLY A 59 -0.36 5.50 6.97
C GLY A 59 -1.16 4.20 7.04
N PHE A 60 -0.58 3.13 7.61
CA PHE A 60 -1.30 1.89 7.91
C PHE A 60 -2.53 2.15 8.78
N LEU A 61 -2.37 2.92 9.87
CA LEU A 61 -3.48 3.21 10.77
C LEU A 61 -4.57 4.04 10.09
N ALA A 62 -4.19 5.06 9.30
CA ALA A 62 -5.15 5.88 8.57
C ALA A 62 -5.94 5.04 7.55
N ALA A 63 -5.26 4.23 6.75
CA ALA A 63 -5.88 3.34 5.78
C ALA A 63 -6.77 2.27 6.45
N LEU A 64 -6.33 1.69 7.57
CA LEU A 64 -7.11 0.70 8.30
C LEU A 64 -8.37 1.31 8.91
N ILE A 65 -8.27 2.46 9.58
CA ILE A 65 -9.45 3.14 10.14
C ILE A 65 -10.42 3.55 9.04
N GLY A 66 -9.91 4.12 7.95
CA GLY A 66 -10.73 4.50 6.79
C GLY A 66 -11.45 3.31 6.17
N GLY A 67 -10.71 2.23 5.92
CA GLY A 67 -11.28 0.99 5.39
C GLY A 67 -12.30 0.34 6.33
N LEU A 68 -12.03 0.30 7.64
CA LEU A 68 -12.97 -0.26 8.63
C LEU A 68 -14.23 0.58 8.75
N ALA A 69 -14.12 1.91 8.71
CA ALA A 69 -15.28 2.79 8.70
C ALA A 69 -16.18 2.53 7.47
N ALA A 70 -15.58 2.26 6.31
CA ALA A 70 -16.28 1.95 5.06
C ALA A 70 -16.61 0.45 4.87
N ALA A 71 -16.31 -0.42 5.84
CA ALA A 71 -16.52 -1.86 5.71
C ALA A 71 -17.97 -2.28 6.02
N GLY A 72 -18.70 -1.51 6.84
CA GLY A 72 -20.00 -1.93 7.35
C GLY A 72 -19.87 -3.20 8.21
N THR A 73 -20.80 -4.15 8.07
CA THR A 73 -20.87 -5.37 8.90
C THR A 73 -20.41 -6.65 8.21
N ASN A 74 -20.02 -6.58 6.93
CA ASN A 74 -19.61 -7.77 6.18
C ASN A 74 -18.18 -8.20 6.55
N LEU A 75 -17.97 -9.49 6.79
CA LEU A 75 -16.65 -9.98 7.22
C LEU A 75 -15.58 -9.80 6.13
N LEU A 76 -15.92 -10.05 4.86
CA LEU A 76 -14.99 -9.88 3.74
C LEU A 76 -14.57 -8.42 3.63
N SER A 77 -15.49 -7.46 3.74
CA SER A 77 -15.14 -6.05 3.69
C SER A 77 -14.24 -5.66 4.86
N VAL A 78 -14.50 -6.14 6.09
CA VAL A 78 -13.64 -5.91 7.26
C VAL A 78 -12.24 -6.47 7.05
N LEU A 79 -12.11 -7.70 6.54
CA LEU A 79 -10.81 -8.32 6.27
C LEU A 79 -10.06 -7.59 5.16
N THR A 80 -10.74 -7.18 4.08
CA THR A 80 -10.12 -6.44 2.99
C THR A 80 -9.69 -5.02 3.36
N SER A 81 -10.17 -4.44 4.47
CA SER A 81 -9.64 -3.19 5.02
C SER A 81 -8.17 -3.31 5.47
N PHE A 82 -7.68 -4.53 5.74
CA PHE A 82 -6.27 -4.77 6.01
C PHE A 82 -5.42 -4.73 4.73
N CYS A 83 -6.02 -4.93 3.54
CA CYS A 83 -5.30 -4.83 2.27
C CYS A 83 -4.79 -3.40 2.05
N THR A 84 -5.66 -2.40 2.20
CA THR A 84 -5.29 -0.98 2.05
C THR A 84 -4.31 -0.56 3.13
N ALA A 85 -4.46 -1.09 4.35
CA ALA A 85 -3.51 -0.87 5.44
C ALA A 85 -2.11 -1.40 5.10
N ILE A 86 -1.99 -2.63 4.60
CA ILE A 86 -0.71 -3.21 4.19
C ILE A 86 -0.12 -2.47 2.99
N SER A 87 -0.94 -2.04 2.04
CA SER A 87 -0.54 -1.17 0.93
C SER A 87 0.18 0.09 1.42
N ALA A 88 -0.46 0.81 2.35
CA ALA A 88 0.07 2.01 2.96
C ALA A 88 1.37 1.70 3.73
N TYR A 89 1.41 0.59 4.47
CA TYR A 89 2.59 0.22 5.22
C TYR A 89 3.80 -0.04 4.31
N VAL A 90 3.64 -0.85 3.27
CA VAL A 90 4.72 -1.22 2.34
C VAL A 90 5.26 0.01 1.61
N ALA A 91 4.38 0.83 1.02
CA ALA A 91 4.79 2.05 0.32
C ALA A 91 5.42 3.09 1.28
N GLY A 92 4.84 3.22 2.48
CA GLY A 92 5.37 4.07 3.53
C GLY A 92 6.77 3.63 3.99
N ALA A 93 7.01 2.32 4.13
CA ALA A 93 8.29 1.77 4.51
C ALA A 93 9.35 2.00 3.42
N LEU A 94 9.03 1.75 2.15
CA LEU A 94 9.97 1.92 1.03
C LEU A 94 10.45 3.36 0.85
N THR A 95 9.64 4.35 1.27
CA THR A 95 9.99 5.77 1.24
C THR A 95 10.70 6.26 2.50
N GLN A 96 11.05 5.37 3.43
CA GLN A 96 11.82 5.69 4.64
C GLN A 96 13.22 5.06 4.62
N ASN A 97 14.23 5.87 4.95
CA ASN A 97 15.60 5.38 5.06
C ASN A 97 15.73 4.33 6.17
N GLU A 98 15.16 4.62 7.34
CA GLU A 98 15.18 3.76 8.52
C GLU A 98 13.83 3.76 9.23
N LEU A 99 13.39 2.57 9.63
CA LEU A 99 12.28 2.35 10.56
C LEU A 99 12.86 1.88 11.88
N ARG A 100 12.26 2.32 12.99
CA ARG A 100 12.57 1.82 14.33
C ARG A 100 11.49 0.86 14.77
N LEU A 101 11.89 -0.38 15.05
CA LEU A 101 11.04 -1.40 15.64
C LEU A 101 11.60 -1.74 17.02
N GLY A 102 11.07 -1.11 18.06
CA GLY A 102 11.64 -1.17 19.41
C GLY A 102 13.06 -0.59 19.45
N SER A 103 14.03 -1.40 19.86
CA SER A 103 15.46 -1.05 19.88
C SER A 103 16.16 -1.28 18.53
N VAL A 104 15.53 -2.00 17.59
CA VAL A 104 16.14 -2.38 16.31
C VAL A 104 15.86 -1.32 15.26
N LYS A 105 16.90 -0.93 14.52
CA LYS A 105 16.78 -0.08 13.33
C LYS A 105 16.86 -0.96 12.10
N LEU A 106 15.85 -0.89 11.24
CA LEU A 106 15.79 -1.61 9.99
C LEU A 106 15.67 -0.62 8.83
N ARG A 107 16.27 -0.94 7.69
CA ARG A 107 16.08 -0.15 6.48
C ARG A 107 14.68 -0.38 5.93
N GLY A 108 13.99 0.68 5.52
CA GLY A 108 12.60 0.57 5.09
C GLY A 108 12.37 -0.35 3.90
N TRP A 109 13.32 -0.40 2.96
CA TRP A 109 13.26 -1.36 1.86
C TRP A 109 13.35 -2.83 2.30
N ILE A 110 14.06 -3.13 3.39
CA ILE A 110 14.11 -4.50 3.94
C ILE A 110 12.74 -4.88 4.46
N VAL A 111 12.12 -3.99 5.25
CA VAL A 111 10.79 -4.23 5.83
C VAL A 111 9.74 -4.42 4.72
N GLY A 112 9.70 -3.53 3.73
CA GLY A 112 8.77 -3.65 2.59
C GLY A 112 9.00 -4.93 1.79
N SER A 113 10.27 -5.30 1.54
CA SER A 113 10.60 -6.53 0.81
C SER A 113 10.22 -7.79 1.58
N LEU A 114 10.40 -7.81 2.91
CA LEU A 114 10.03 -8.93 3.76
C LEU A 114 8.52 -9.16 3.76
N ILE A 115 7.71 -8.10 3.81
CA ILE A 115 6.26 -8.22 3.74
C ILE A 115 5.84 -8.82 2.39
N LEU A 116 6.38 -8.31 1.28
CA LEU A 116 6.11 -8.86 -0.05
C LEU A 116 6.53 -10.34 -0.14
N LEU A 117 7.69 -10.69 0.40
CA LEU A 117 8.16 -12.08 0.44
C LEU A 117 7.20 -12.97 1.24
N ILE A 118 6.78 -12.55 2.43
CA ILE A 118 5.84 -13.29 3.27
C ILE A 118 4.51 -13.50 2.54
N LEU A 119 4.00 -12.49 1.84
CA LEU A 119 2.76 -12.61 1.07
C LEU A 119 2.91 -13.58 -0.11
N ILE A 120 4.04 -13.54 -0.82
CA ILE A 120 4.33 -14.49 -1.91
C ILE A 120 4.47 -15.92 -1.37
N LEU A 121 5.18 -16.12 -0.25
CA LEU A 121 5.30 -17.43 0.40
C LEU A 121 3.94 -17.92 0.92
N GLY A 122 3.11 -17.00 1.41
CA GLY A 122 1.72 -17.26 1.79
C GLY A 122 0.88 -17.78 0.63
N TRP A 123 1.10 -17.28 -0.59
CA TRP A 123 0.43 -17.82 -1.78
C TRP A 123 0.83 -19.27 -2.02
N TYR A 124 2.14 -19.55 -2.05
CA TYR A 124 2.66 -20.89 -2.31
C TYR A 124 2.43 -21.90 -1.18
N SER A 125 2.06 -21.45 0.03
CA SER A 125 1.64 -22.35 1.09
C SER A 125 0.25 -22.96 0.83
N THR A 126 -0.55 -22.35 -0.05
CA THR A 126 -1.88 -22.86 -0.44
C THR A 126 -1.80 -23.92 -1.56
N PRO A 127 -2.76 -24.87 -1.64
CA PRO A 127 -2.84 -25.81 -2.77
C PRO A 127 -3.00 -25.08 -4.10
N VAL A 128 -3.90 -24.10 -4.16
CA VAL A 128 -4.16 -23.29 -5.36
C VAL A 128 -2.89 -22.57 -5.84
N GLY A 129 -2.12 -22.00 -4.91
CA GLY A 129 -0.90 -21.29 -5.28
C GLY A 129 0.23 -22.18 -5.77
N ARG A 130 0.27 -23.45 -5.36
CA ARG A 130 1.22 -24.44 -5.92
C ARG A 130 0.83 -24.89 -7.32
N GLU A 131 -0.46 -24.92 -7.64
CA GLU A 131 -0.94 -25.20 -9.00
C GLU A 131 -0.78 -24.00 -9.93
N ALA A 132 -1.08 -22.79 -9.45
CA ALA A 132 -0.96 -21.52 -10.18
C ALA A 132 0.41 -20.84 -9.96
N LEU A 133 1.49 -21.52 -10.39
CA LEU A 133 2.87 -21.08 -10.12
C LEU A 133 3.20 -19.68 -10.64
N PHE A 134 2.63 -19.25 -11.77
CA PHE A 134 2.94 -17.96 -12.38
C PHE A 134 2.02 -16.82 -11.95
N TYR A 135 0.96 -17.11 -11.19
CA TYR A 135 0.02 -16.08 -10.74
C TYR A 135 0.68 -14.91 -9.98
N PRO A 136 1.62 -15.11 -9.03
CA PRO A 136 2.21 -14.02 -8.27
C PRO A 136 3.25 -13.19 -9.06
N VAL A 137 3.29 -13.26 -10.40
CA VAL A 137 4.32 -12.58 -11.22
C VAL A 137 4.38 -11.07 -10.96
N LEU A 138 3.24 -10.41 -10.74
CA LEU A 138 3.20 -8.97 -10.45
C LEU A 138 3.81 -8.65 -9.08
N GLN A 139 3.52 -9.49 -8.08
CA GLN A 139 4.05 -9.41 -6.73
C GLN A 139 5.54 -9.70 -6.71
N THR A 140 5.99 -10.71 -7.46
CA THR A 140 7.40 -11.01 -7.65
C THR A 140 8.12 -9.83 -8.29
N ALA A 141 7.54 -9.17 -9.30
CA ALA A 141 8.11 -7.95 -9.86
C ALA A 141 8.22 -6.83 -8.81
N GLY A 142 7.23 -6.67 -7.93
CA GLY A 142 7.27 -5.69 -6.84
C GLY A 142 8.36 -5.98 -5.82
N PHE A 143 8.48 -7.25 -5.43
CA PHE A 143 9.54 -7.73 -4.54
C PHE A 143 10.93 -7.53 -5.15
N LEU A 144 11.10 -7.86 -6.44
CA LEU A 144 12.36 -7.64 -7.13
C LEU A 144 12.68 -6.14 -7.24
N MET A 145 11.70 -5.29 -7.53
CA MET A 145 11.89 -3.84 -7.54
C MET A 145 12.33 -3.30 -6.18
N SER A 146 11.72 -3.75 -5.07
CA SER A 146 12.16 -3.31 -3.74
C SER A 146 13.59 -3.75 -3.42
N LEU A 147 14.03 -4.91 -3.92
CA LEU A 147 15.40 -5.42 -3.76
C LEU A 147 16.42 -4.80 -4.73
N ILE A 148 16.01 -4.40 -5.93
CA ILE A 148 16.87 -3.77 -6.93
C ILE A 148 17.13 -2.32 -6.55
N PHE A 149 16.06 -1.56 -6.26
CA PHE A 149 16.17 -0.14 -5.95
C PHE A 149 16.60 0.09 -4.49
N ARG A 150 16.23 -0.77 -3.53
CA ARG A 150 16.66 -0.68 -2.12
C ARG A 150 16.46 0.74 -1.54
N GLY A 151 17.48 1.27 -0.87
CA GLY A 151 17.50 2.65 -0.35
C GLY A 151 17.58 3.74 -1.42
N TRP A 152 17.67 3.42 -2.71
CA TRP A 152 17.53 4.43 -3.77
C TRP A 152 16.15 5.07 -3.69
N ILE A 153 15.09 4.29 -3.41
CA ILE A 153 13.72 4.81 -3.34
C ILE A 153 13.62 5.92 -2.29
N SER A 154 14.04 5.64 -1.05
CA SER A 154 13.95 6.58 0.07
C SER A 154 14.86 7.79 -0.10
N ARG A 155 16.06 7.63 -0.65
CA ARG A 155 16.98 8.75 -0.92
C ARG A 155 16.40 9.72 -1.95
N ASN A 156 15.93 9.21 -3.08
CA ASN A 156 15.44 10.04 -4.17
C ASN A 156 14.03 10.57 -3.94
N PHE A 157 13.25 9.97 -3.04
CA PHE A 157 11.96 10.50 -2.60
C PHE A 157 12.09 11.87 -1.91
N MET A 158 13.22 12.11 -1.22
CA MET A 158 13.49 13.39 -0.56
C MET A 158 13.89 14.49 -1.55
N GLU A 159 14.25 14.14 -2.78
CA GLU A 159 14.56 15.09 -3.84
C GLU A 159 13.27 15.63 -4.49
N SER A 160 13.43 16.44 -5.54
CA SER A 160 12.34 16.92 -6.39
C SER A 160 12.49 16.41 -7.83
N GLY A 161 11.42 16.51 -8.62
CA GLY A 161 11.44 16.15 -10.04
C GLY A 161 11.34 14.65 -10.32
N LYS A 162 11.93 14.21 -11.43
CA LYS A 162 11.70 12.87 -12.04
C LYS A 162 12.07 11.71 -11.11
N LYS A 163 13.13 11.85 -10.31
CA LYS A 163 13.57 10.77 -9.42
C LYS A 163 12.61 10.58 -8.24
N ALA A 164 12.08 11.68 -7.68
CA ALA A 164 11.05 11.62 -6.65
C ALA A 164 9.74 11.02 -7.19
N LEU A 165 9.34 11.41 -8.41
CA LEU A 165 8.21 10.81 -9.12
C LEU A 165 8.39 9.29 -9.27
N LEU A 166 9.57 8.85 -9.71
CA LEU A 166 9.87 7.43 -9.89
C LEU A 166 9.88 6.67 -8.55
N SER A 167 10.41 7.27 -7.47
CA SER A 167 10.32 6.70 -6.13
C SER A 167 8.87 6.51 -5.66
N ILE A 168 8.00 7.49 -5.92
CA ILE A 168 6.56 7.38 -5.60
C ILE A 168 5.92 6.26 -6.43
N CYS A 169 6.20 6.21 -7.73
CA CYS A 169 5.67 5.17 -8.61
C CYS A 169 6.05 3.75 -8.15
N ILE A 170 7.33 3.51 -7.88
CA ILE A 170 7.83 2.21 -7.42
C ILE A 170 7.24 1.86 -6.05
N ALA A 171 7.24 2.80 -5.11
CA ALA A 171 6.67 2.56 -3.78
C ALA A 171 5.16 2.25 -3.84
N SER A 172 4.41 2.99 -4.66
CA SER A 172 2.98 2.76 -4.88
C SER A 172 2.70 1.41 -5.52
N TYR A 173 3.45 1.03 -6.55
CA TYR A 173 3.33 -0.29 -7.16
C TYR A 173 3.52 -1.40 -6.12
N CYS A 174 4.59 -1.32 -5.32
CA CYS A 174 4.87 -2.30 -4.28
C CYS A 174 3.74 -2.38 -3.22
N GLY A 175 3.14 -1.24 -2.85
CA GLY A 175 1.96 -1.21 -1.99
C GLY A 175 0.75 -1.91 -2.63
N ILE A 176 0.44 -1.57 -3.88
CA ILE A 176 -0.71 -2.11 -4.63
C ILE A 176 -0.61 -3.62 -4.84
N VAL A 177 0.57 -4.15 -5.15
CA VAL A 177 0.71 -5.60 -5.31
C VAL A 177 0.69 -6.33 -3.96
N ALA A 178 1.08 -5.69 -2.87
CA ALA A 178 0.93 -6.23 -1.52
C ALA A 178 -0.54 -6.28 -1.09
N ASP A 179 -1.30 -5.20 -1.33
CA ASP A 179 -2.76 -5.14 -1.18
C ASP A 179 -3.44 -6.29 -1.90
N HIS A 180 -3.16 -6.40 -3.20
CA HIS A 180 -3.75 -7.40 -4.07
C HIS A 180 -3.44 -8.83 -3.59
N MET A 181 -2.20 -9.10 -3.15
CA MET A 181 -1.84 -10.43 -2.67
C MET A 181 -2.50 -10.78 -1.35
N LEU A 182 -2.55 -9.84 -0.40
CA LEU A 182 -3.29 -10.08 0.85
C LEU A 182 -4.77 -10.36 0.56
N GLY A 183 -5.37 -9.60 -0.37
CA GLY A 183 -6.73 -9.85 -0.85
C GLY A 183 -6.90 -11.28 -1.36
N ASN A 184 -6.00 -11.76 -2.24
CA ASN A 184 -6.07 -13.12 -2.76
C ASN A 184 -6.00 -14.19 -1.67
N LEU A 185 -5.15 -14.00 -0.65
CA LEU A 185 -5.05 -14.92 0.48
C LEU A 185 -6.33 -14.93 1.33
N ILE A 186 -6.93 -13.75 1.57
CA ILE A 186 -8.22 -13.63 2.25
C ILE A 186 -9.31 -14.34 1.45
N TYR A 187 -9.41 -14.07 0.14
CA TYR A 187 -10.40 -14.71 -0.74
C TYR A 187 -10.26 -16.23 -0.75
N LEU A 188 -9.04 -16.77 -0.90
CA LEU A 188 -8.80 -18.21 -0.81
C LEU A 188 -9.23 -18.80 0.54
N SER A 189 -8.96 -18.09 1.64
CA SER A 189 -9.33 -18.56 2.98
C SER A 189 -10.84 -18.59 3.21
N MET A 190 -11.59 -17.68 2.58
CA MET A 190 -13.05 -17.58 2.74
C MET A 190 -13.82 -18.43 1.72
N PHE A 191 -13.23 -18.64 0.54
CA PHE A 191 -13.85 -19.34 -0.58
C PHE A 191 -12.94 -20.48 -1.06
N PRO A 192 -12.89 -21.62 -0.35
CA PRO A 192 -11.97 -22.71 -0.65
C PRO A 192 -12.27 -23.45 -1.98
N SER A 193 -13.40 -23.17 -2.64
CA SER A 193 -13.76 -23.71 -3.95
C SER A 193 -13.08 -23.01 -5.13
N LEU A 194 -12.36 -21.90 -4.90
CA LEU A 194 -11.63 -21.19 -5.95
C LEU A 194 -10.49 -22.04 -6.50
N THR A 195 -10.29 -21.99 -7.83
CA THR A 195 -9.34 -22.87 -8.53
C THR A 195 -8.15 -22.10 -9.09
N ALA A 196 -7.04 -22.80 -9.31
CA ALA A 196 -5.85 -22.24 -9.97
C ALA A 196 -6.15 -21.64 -11.35
N ILE A 197 -7.05 -22.28 -12.10
CA ILE A 197 -7.48 -21.84 -13.44
C ILE A 197 -8.11 -20.44 -13.38
N LEU A 198 -8.95 -20.18 -12.36
CA LEU A 198 -9.57 -18.87 -12.20
C LEU A 198 -8.53 -17.77 -11.95
N PHE A 199 -7.57 -18.01 -11.05
CA PHE A 199 -6.52 -17.03 -10.78
C PHE A 199 -5.64 -16.78 -12.01
N MET A 200 -5.30 -17.84 -12.74
CA MET A 200 -4.53 -17.71 -13.99
C MET A 200 -5.31 -16.98 -15.09
N SER A 201 -6.63 -17.15 -15.19
CA SER A 201 -7.45 -16.49 -16.21
C SER A 201 -7.62 -14.99 -15.97
N VAL A 202 -7.68 -14.56 -14.71
CA VAL A 202 -7.79 -13.12 -14.34
C VAL A 202 -6.44 -12.40 -14.28
N LEU A 203 -5.32 -13.09 -14.51
CA LEU A 203 -3.99 -12.49 -14.45
C LEU A 203 -3.77 -11.33 -15.47
N PRO A 204 -4.21 -11.42 -16.74
CA PRO A 204 -4.09 -10.30 -17.68
C PRO A 204 -4.90 -9.09 -17.23
N ILE A 205 -6.13 -9.32 -16.76
CA ILE A 205 -7.01 -8.27 -16.23
C ILE A 205 -6.35 -7.60 -15.02
N SER A 206 -5.86 -8.41 -14.07
CA SER A 206 -5.17 -7.92 -12.88
C SER A 206 -3.94 -7.08 -13.25
N THR A 207 -3.22 -7.46 -14.30
CA THR A 207 -2.05 -6.71 -14.79
C THR A 207 -2.46 -5.31 -15.26
N VAL A 208 -3.51 -5.20 -16.05
CA VAL A 208 -4.05 -3.91 -16.53
C VAL A 208 -4.52 -3.07 -15.35
N GLU A 209 -5.31 -3.64 -14.46
CA GLU A 209 -5.87 -2.93 -13.33
C GLU A 209 -4.78 -2.44 -12.36
N ARG A 210 -3.77 -3.27 -12.02
CA ARG A 210 -2.69 -2.85 -11.10
C ARG A 210 -1.78 -1.80 -11.72
N THR A 211 -1.59 -1.86 -13.05
CA THR A 211 -0.89 -0.80 -13.79
C THR A 211 -1.68 0.51 -13.71
N LEU A 212 -3.00 0.48 -13.95
CA LEU A 212 -3.86 1.66 -13.87
C LEU A 212 -3.87 2.26 -12.45
N LEU A 213 -4.05 1.44 -11.41
CA LEU A 213 -4.01 1.88 -10.01
C LEU A 213 -2.66 2.52 -9.68
N THR A 214 -1.55 1.97 -10.18
CA THR A 214 -0.21 2.53 -9.97
C THR A 214 -0.05 3.89 -10.64
N LEU A 215 -0.58 4.06 -11.85
CA LEU A 215 -0.56 5.35 -12.55
C LEU A 215 -1.38 6.40 -11.78
N ILE A 216 -2.59 6.05 -11.35
CA ILE A 216 -3.44 6.92 -10.52
C ILE A 216 -2.71 7.31 -9.23
N ALA A 217 -2.17 6.33 -8.52
CA ALA A 217 -1.42 6.54 -7.28
C ALA A 217 -0.20 7.45 -7.49
N THR A 218 0.48 7.32 -8.62
CA THR A 218 1.66 8.13 -8.96
C THR A 218 1.28 9.57 -9.23
N VAL A 219 0.25 9.82 -10.04
CA VAL A 219 -0.21 11.17 -10.38
C VAL A 219 -0.75 11.89 -9.16
N ILE A 220 -1.65 11.25 -8.40
CA ILE A 220 -2.24 11.85 -7.20
C ILE A 220 -1.19 11.97 -6.09
N GLY A 221 -0.39 10.93 -5.86
CA GLY A 221 0.61 10.90 -4.81
C GLY A 221 1.71 11.95 -5.01
N SER A 222 2.21 12.11 -6.23
CA SER A 222 3.21 13.15 -6.53
C SER A 222 2.64 14.56 -6.35
N SER A 223 1.42 14.80 -6.84
CA SER A 223 0.73 16.09 -6.69
C SER A 223 0.51 16.44 -5.22
N LEU A 224 0.08 15.48 -4.40
CA LEU A 224 -0.16 15.66 -2.98
C LEU A 224 1.14 15.91 -2.20
N VAL A 225 2.19 15.12 -2.47
CA VAL A 225 3.50 15.30 -1.82
C VAL A 225 4.07 16.68 -2.12
N VAL A 226 4.02 17.13 -3.39
CA VAL A 226 4.47 18.46 -3.79
C VAL A 226 3.65 19.55 -3.09
N SER A 227 2.32 19.44 -3.10
CA SER A 227 1.42 20.42 -2.47
C SER A 227 1.68 20.56 -0.97
N LEU A 228 1.84 19.44 -0.26
CA LEU A 228 2.12 19.43 1.17
C LEU A 228 3.51 20.02 1.50
N ARG A 229 4.52 19.77 0.66
CA ARG A 229 5.85 20.37 0.83
C ARG A 229 5.82 21.88 0.59
N LEU A 230 5.17 22.33 -0.47
CA LEU A 230 5.02 23.76 -0.79
C LEU A 230 4.25 24.52 0.30
N ALA A 231 3.22 23.90 0.86
CA ALA A 231 2.46 24.46 1.97
C ALA A 231 3.21 24.39 3.33
N ARG A 232 4.42 23.79 3.37
CA ARG A 232 5.17 23.49 4.61
C ARG A 232 4.35 22.67 5.62
N LEU A 233 3.50 21.79 5.11
CA LEU A 233 2.61 20.91 5.87
C LEU A 233 2.98 19.43 5.75
N PHE A 234 4.12 19.10 5.12
CA PHE A 234 4.53 17.71 4.94
C PHE A 234 4.90 17.05 6.28
N PRO A 235 4.11 16.08 6.79
CA PRO A 235 4.20 15.64 8.19
C PRO A 235 5.56 15.05 8.58
N ARG A 236 6.27 14.42 7.62
CA ARG A 236 7.56 13.77 7.85
C ARG A 236 8.75 14.73 7.93
N GLU A 237 8.67 15.91 7.31
CA GLU A 237 9.79 16.88 7.26
C GLU A 237 9.71 17.93 8.38
N MET A 238 8.51 18.21 8.88
CA MET A 238 8.30 19.21 9.92
C MET A 238 8.88 18.82 11.29
N GLU A 239 9.32 17.58 11.50
CA GLU A 239 9.98 17.18 12.76
C GLU A 239 11.44 17.65 12.85
N GLY A 240 12.06 18.03 11.73
CA GLY A 240 13.42 18.58 11.69
C GLY A 240 13.50 20.07 12.03
N GLN A 241 12.39 20.80 12.03
CA GLN A 241 12.33 22.25 12.24
C GLN A 241 12.01 22.66 13.68
N GLY A 242 11.91 21.69 14.60
CA GLY A 242 11.61 21.88 16.02
C GLY A 242 12.81 21.68 16.94
N ARG A 243 14.02 21.96 16.47
CA ARG A 243 15.26 22.02 17.27
C ARG A 243 16.02 23.28 16.96
#